data_AF-A0A7Y2VNZ9-F1
#
_entry.id   AF-A0A7Y2VNZ9-F1
#
_cell.length_a   1.000
_cell.length_b   1.000
_cell.length_c   1.000
_cell.angle_alpha   90.00
_cell.angle_beta   90.00
_cell.angle_gamma   90.00
#
_symmetry.space_group_name_H-M   'P 1'
#
loop_
_entity.id
_entity.type
_entity.pdbx_description
1 polymer ?
#
loop_
_entity_poly.entity_id
_entity_poly.type
_entity_poly.pdbx_seq_one_letter_code
_entity_poly.pdbx_strand_id
1 'polypeptide(L)'
;VEISTEIADFLTRVEQLLEENSAVLKRSITDSERLKIMEALGTAGSDYRELIYKSGYSGKKVSLSKNELLRFTETVLPFLEHSIDANKREDNLYHSYNLISVAPGEGTSVDYLSVMLEGQVAVLSAGYLQAEEVLKLLDSLRKSELYRQDQNSYILYPNKDLPGFMVKNVIPEARVKDSRLLTQLLETGNKALIEKDVNGNYHFNGNFHNANDLSRVLKELESSDYATLVKAEKELILDIFEEVFDHKSFTGRSGTFFGYEGLGSIYWHMVSKLLLAVMECSRRAMVEGAPNAVVKALMEHYHEINEGIGVHKSPEVYGAFPTDPYSHTPATKGAQQPGMTGQVKEDILSRFAELGVSVQNGKLSFGTGLIEKEEILKEEAEFAYVDLLGKERALSLSPGSLGFTYCQVPVIYNFGSEEGMELLFRNGDSEKKEGLTLDAETSNKIFQRSGDIIRIDVNLPK
;
A
#
# COMPACT_ATOMS: atom_id res chain seq x y z
N VAL A 1 2.37 -0.41 33.26
CA VAL A 1 1.00 -0.49 32.73
C VAL A 1 0.36 -1.77 33.22
N GLU A 2 -0.95 -1.81 33.42
CA GLU A 2 -1.63 -3.05 33.82
C GLU A 2 -2.33 -3.69 32.62
N ILE A 3 -2.01 -4.95 32.34
CA ILE A 3 -2.63 -5.74 31.27
C ILE A 3 -3.18 -7.05 31.82
N SER A 4 -4.10 -7.68 31.09
CA SER A 4 -4.62 -8.99 31.47
C SER A 4 -3.49 -10.02 31.57
N THR A 5 -3.54 -10.89 32.58
CA THR A 5 -2.51 -11.93 32.78
C THR A 5 -2.30 -12.78 31.53
N GLU A 6 -3.37 -13.11 30.81
CA GLU A 6 -3.34 -13.92 29.59
C GLU A 6 -2.53 -13.25 28.46
N ILE A 7 -2.58 -11.91 28.38
CA ILE A 7 -1.79 -11.15 27.39
C ILE A 7 -0.33 -11.08 27.82
N ALA A 8 -0.06 -10.88 29.11
CA ALA A 8 1.30 -10.85 29.63
C ALA A 8 2.04 -12.16 29.39
N ASP A 9 1.36 -13.30 29.61
CA ASP A 9 1.91 -14.63 29.35
C ASP A 9 2.21 -14.81 27.85
N PHE A 10 1.30 -14.36 26.96
CA PHE A 10 1.52 -14.41 25.52
C PHE A 10 2.70 -13.55 25.07
N LEU A 11 2.78 -12.29 25.53
CA LEU A 11 3.88 -11.38 25.19
C LEU A 11 5.24 -11.95 25.62
N THR A 12 5.32 -12.42 26.88
CA THR A 12 6.54 -13.02 27.43
C THR A 12 6.97 -14.24 26.61
N ARG A 13 6.02 -15.08 26.20
CA ARG A 13 6.32 -16.25 25.36
C ARG A 13 6.82 -15.87 23.98
N VAL A 14 6.23 -14.85 23.35
CA VAL A 14 6.72 -14.35 22.04
C VAL A 14 8.12 -13.77 22.17
N GLU A 15 8.38 -12.96 23.21
CA GLU A 15 9.70 -12.39 23.50
C GLU A 15 10.76 -13.48 23.63
N GLN A 16 10.53 -14.45 24.53
CA GLN A 16 11.46 -15.55 24.77
C GLN A 16 11.73 -16.37 23.51
N LEU A 17 10.69 -16.68 22.73
CA LEU A 17 10.85 -17.43 21.48
C LEU A 17 11.73 -16.69 20.46
N LEU A 18 11.59 -15.38 20.35
CA LEU A 18 12.43 -14.58 19.45
C LEU A 18 13.86 -14.41 19.99
N GLU A 19 14.04 -14.20 21.29
CA GLU A 19 15.37 -14.14 21.93
C GLU A 19 16.15 -15.45 21.71
N GLU A 20 15.51 -16.60 21.92
CA GLU A 20 16.10 -17.94 21.73
C GLU A 20 16.51 -18.20 20.28
N ASN A 21 15.86 -17.54 19.30
CA ASN A 21 16.17 -17.68 17.89
C ASN A 21 16.94 -16.48 17.30
N SER A 22 17.36 -15.51 18.11
CA SER A 22 18.06 -14.29 17.64
C SER A 22 19.33 -14.55 16.82
N ALA A 23 19.97 -15.70 17.01
CA ALA A 23 21.16 -16.09 16.25
C ALA A 23 20.91 -16.19 14.74
N VAL A 24 19.68 -16.45 14.30
CA VAL A 24 19.34 -16.56 12.87
C VAL A 24 19.50 -15.24 12.12
N LEU A 25 19.41 -14.10 12.82
CA LEU A 25 19.51 -12.76 12.24
C LEU A 25 20.89 -12.43 11.65
N LYS A 26 21.91 -13.24 11.94
CA LYS A 26 23.29 -13.03 11.44
C LYS A 26 23.47 -13.46 9.98
N ARG A 27 22.45 -14.08 9.37
CA ARG A 27 22.46 -14.60 8.00
C ARG A 27 21.04 -14.75 7.46
N SER A 28 20.90 -15.24 6.24
CA SER A 28 19.59 -15.67 5.73
C SER A 28 19.01 -16.81 6.59
N ILE A 29 17.72 -16.69 6.91
CA ILE A 29 16.95 -17.70 7.64
C ILE A 29 16.62 -18.84 6.68
N THR A 30 16.95 -20.07 7.06
CA THR A 30 16.64 -21.28 6.27
C THR A 30 15.18 -21.67 6.40
N ASP A 31 14.66 -22.46 5.45
CA ASP A 31 13.25 -22.90 5.46
C ASP A 31 12.89 -23.70 6.71
N SER A 32 13.81 -24.51 7.22
CA SER A 32 13.63 -25.27 8.47
C SER A 32 13.54 -24.34 9.69
N GLU A 33 14.42 -23.32 9.77
CA GLU A 33 14.36 -22.32 10.84
C GLU A 33 13.10 -21.46 10.76
N ARG A 34 12.68 -21.09 9.54
CA ARG A 34 11.44 -20.36 9.30
C ARG A 34 10.24 -21.15 9.79
N LEU A 35 10.15 -22.44 9.45
CA LEU A 35 9.10 -23.33 9.94
C LEU A 35 9.10 -23.38 11.47
N LYS A 36 10.26 -23.62 12.09
CA LYS A 36 10.38 -23.70 13.55
C LYS A 36 9.89 -22.43 14.25
N ILE A 37 10.30 -21.26 13.78
CA ILE A 37 9.88 -19.97 14.35
C ILE A 37 8.38 -19.75 14.12
N MET A 38 7.89 -20.01 12.91
CA MET A 38 6.48 -19.87 12.55
C MET A 38 5.57 -20.77 13.39
N GLU A 39 5.92 -22.05 13.57
CA GLU A 39 5.17 -22.99 14.41
C GLU A 39 5.16 -22.56 15.86
N ALA A 40 6.29 -22.09 16.40
CA ALA A 40 6.38 -21.66 17.78
C ALA A 40 5.53 -20.41 18.06
N LEU A 41 5.62 -19.39 17.20
CA LEU A 41 4.80 -18.19 17.30
C LEU A 41 3.31 -18.50 17.07
N GLY A 42 3.01 -19.32 16.07
CA GLY A 42 1.65 -19.77 15.76
C GLY A 42 1.03 -20.54 16.93
N THR A 43 1.80 -21.41 17.59
CA THR A 43 1.35 -22.15 18.78
C THR A 43 1.11 -21.21 19.96
N ALA A 44 2.03 -20.27 20.24
CA ALA A 44 1.84 -19.29 21.32
C ALA A 44 0.55 -18.45 21.12
N GLY A 45 0.29 -18.00 19.90
CA GLY A 45 -0.95 -17.30 19.56
C GLY A 45 -2.20 -18.20 19.60
N SER A 46 -2.04 -19.50 19.35
CA SER A 46 -3.10 -20.51 19.45
C SER A 46 -3.51 -20.76 20.88
N ASP A 47 -2.55 -21.04 21.74
CA ASP A 47 -2.78 -21.29 23.16
C ASP A 47 -3.46 -20.06 23.80
N TYR A 48 -3.01 -18.85 23.46
CA TYR A 48 -3.63 -17.61 23.91
C TYR A 48 -5.11 -17.51 23.48
N ARG A 49 -5.40 -17.59 22.17
CA ARG A 49 -6.78 -17.40 21.69
C ARG A 49 -7.71 -18.52 22.15
N GLU A 50 -7.24 -19.77 22.22
CA GLU A 50 -8.02 -20.91 22.67
C GLU A 50 -8.39 -20.80 24.15
N LEU A 51 -7.46 -20.31 24.99
CA LEU A 51 -7.75 -19.98 26.38
C LEU A 51 -8.90 -18.96 26.48
N ILE A 52 -8.83 -17.88 25.71
CA ILE A 52 -9.86 -16.83 25.72
C ILE A 52 -11.20 -17.35 25.17
N TYR A 53 -11.19 -18.12 24.08
CA TYR A 53 -12.42 -18.68 23.51
C TYR A 53 -13.11 -19.66 24.45
N LYS A 54 -12.35 -20.46 25.19
CA LYS A 54 -12.89 -21.47 26.10
C LYS A 54 -13.33 -20.91 27.44
N SER A 55 -12.58 -19.95 27.99
CA SER A 55 -12.70 -19.55 29.39
C SER A 55 -12.89 -18.05 29.59
N GLY A 56 -12.83 -17.25 28.52
CA GLY A 56 -12.83 -15.78 28.62
C GLY A 56 -11.58 -15.26 29.34
N TYR A 57 -11.57 -13.96 29.63
CA TYR A 57 -10.56 -13.36 30.49
C TYR A 57 -10.84 -13.67 31.97
N SER A 58 -9.81 -13.99 32.73
CA SER A 58 -9.92 -14.22 34.17
C SER A 58 -10.27 -12.97 34.99
N GLY A 59 -10.15 -11.79 34.40
CA GLY A 59 -10.30 -10.49 35.08
C GLY A 59 -9.08 -10.07 35.91
N LYS A 60 -8.04 -10.90 35.99
CA LYS A 60 -6.79 -10.57 36.66
C LYS A 60 -5.90 -9.74 35.76
N LYS A 61 -5.17 -8.80 36.37
CA LYS A 61 -4.17 -7.98 35.69
C LYS A 61 -2.82 -8.14 36.35
N VAL A 62 -1.78 -7.95 35.55
CA VAL A 62 -0.39 -7.88 35.99
C VAL A 62 0.22 -6.56 35.53
N SER A 63 1.13 -6.04 36.35
CA SER A 63 1.87 -4.83 36.03
C SER A 63 3.08 -5.17 35.18
N LEU A 64 3.15 -4.61 33.98
CA LEU A 64 4.36 -4.59 33.15
C LEU A 64 5.06 -3.24 33.29
N SER A 65 6.37 -3.27 33.51
CA SER A 65 7.22 -2.10 33.49
C SER A 65 7.42 -1.55 32.07
N LYS A 66 7.78 -0.27 31.98
CA LYS A 66 8.19 0.33 30.70
C LYS A 66 9.36 -0.44 30.07
N ASN A 67 10.31 -0.90 30.87
CA ASN A 67 11.51 -1.59 30.40
C ASN A 67 11.19 -2.96 29.79
N GLU A 68 10.20 -3.69 30.31
CA GLU A 68 9.74 -4.95 29.70
C GLU A 68 9.12 -4.71 28.32
N LEU A 69 8.30 -3.67 28.16
CA LEU A 69 7.73 -3.32 26.85
C LEU A 69 8.78 -2.85 25.85
N LEU A 70 9.77 -2.07 26.31
CA LEU A 70 10.88 -1.65 25.47
C LEU A 70 11.70 -2.85 25.02
N ARG A 71 12.05 -3.77 25.92
CA ARG A 71 12.78 -4.99 25.59
C ARG A 71 12.04 -5.85 24.58
N PHE A 72 10.73 -6.06 24.76
CA PHE A 72 9.91 -6.75 23.76
C PHE A 72 10.03 -6.09 22.37
N THR A 73 9.96 -4.77 22.32
CA THR A 73 10.07 -4.01 21.06
C THR A 73 11.47 -4.14 20.45
N GLU A 74 12.52 -4.02 21.27
CA GLU A 74 13.93 -4.19 20.90
C GLU A 74 14.25 -5.62 20.43
N THR A 75 13.51 -6.62 20.92
CA THR A 75 13.60 -8.01 20.46
C THR A 75 12.90 -8.22 19.12
N VAL A 76 11.74 -7.59 18.90
CA VAL A 76 10.94 -7.78 17.68
C VAL A 76 11.50 -7.01 16.48
N LEU A 77 11.93 -5.75 16.68
CA LEU A 77 12.37 -4.88 15.59
C LEU A 77 13.46 -5.50 14.70
N PRO A 78 14.55 -6.09 15.23
CA PRO A 78 15.59 -6.70 14.39
C PRO A 78 15.09 -7.82 13.48
N PHE A 79 14.06 -8.57 13.88
CA PHE A 79 13.45 -9.58 13.00
C PHE A 79 12.64 -8.95 11.86
N LEU A 80 11.96 -7.83 12.13
CA LEU A 80 11.23 -7.08 11.11
C LEU A 80 12.21 -6.43 10.11
N GLU A 81 13.25 -5.78 10.60
CA GLU A 81 14.30 -5.13 9.80
C GLU A 81 15.04 -6.15 8.92
N HIS A 82 15.47 -7.28 9.51
CA HIS A 82 16.06 -8.39 8.76
C HIS A 82 15.12 -8.93 7.68
N SER A 83 13.82 -9.01 7.97
CA SER A 83 12.80 -9.42 7.00
C SER A 83 12.62 -8.40 5.89
N ILE A 84 12.67 -7.09 6.18
CA ILE A 84 12.61 -6.02 5.16
C ILE A 84 13.83 -6.11 4.24
N ASP A 85 15.04 -6.25 4.80
CA ASP A 85 16.28 -6.39 4.03
C ASP A 85 16.23 -7.58 3.08
N ALA A 86 15.73 -8.72 3.57
CA ALA A 86 15.56 -9.94 2.78
C ALA A 86 14.49 -9.83 1.68
N ASN A 87 13.65 -8.79 1.69
CA ASN A 87 12.60 -8.55 0.71
C ASN A 87 12.97 -7.47 -0.32
N LYS A 88 14.20 -6.97 -0.32
CA LYS A 88 14.71 -6.09 -1.37
C LYS A 88 15.00 -6.90 -2.64
N ARG A 89 14.44 -6.44 -3.76
CA ARG A 89 14.65 -7.01 -5.10
C ARG A 89 15.96 -6.50 -5.70
N GLU A 90 16.44 -7.20 -6.72
CA GLU A 90 17.63 -6.80 -7.50
C GLU A 90 17.45 -5.44 -8.20
N ASP A 91 16.21 -5.09 -8.56
CA ASP A 91 15.85 -3.81 -9.17
C ASP A 91 15.70 -2.66 -8.14
N ASN A 92 15.99 -2.90 -6.85
CA ASN A 92 15.84 -1.98 -5.71
C ASN A 92 14.40 -1.66 -5.31
N LEU A 93 13.41 -2.32 -5.90
CA LEU A 93 12.05 -2.33 -5.38
C LEU A 93 11.93 -3.39 -4.27
N TYR A 94 10.81 -3.40 -3.55
CA TYR A 94 10.58 -4.35 -2.47
C TYR A 94 9.42 -5.28 -2.82
N HIS A 95 9.53 -6.53 -2.38
CA HIS A 95 8.43 -7.48 -2.47
C HIS A 95 7.26 -7.03 -1.58
N SER A 96 6.04 -7.08 -2.13
CA SER A 96 4.82 -6.65 -1.44
C SER A 96 4.12 -7.82 -0.75
N TYR A 97 3.95 -8.91 -1.50
CA TYR A 97 3.30 -10.13 -1.07
C TYR A 97 4.11 -11.32 -1.57
N ASN A 98 4.27 -12.31 -0.70
CA ASN A 98 4.99 -13.54 -0.99
C ASN A 98 4.06 -14.74 -0.83
N LEU A 99 4.42 -15.83 -1.48
CA LEU A 99 3.79 -17.14 -1.27
C LEU A 99 4.65 -17.93 -0.30
N ILE A 100 4.00 -18.70 0.57
CA ILE A 100 4.69 -19.67 1.42
C ILE A 100 4.19 -21.08 1.09
N SER A 101 5.11 -22.02 0.99
CA SER A 101 4.79 -23.44 0.87
C SER A 101 5.29 -24.16 2.12
N VAL A 102 4.37 -24.74 2.87
CA VAL A 102 4.67 -25.43 4.14
C VAL A 102 4.84 -26.91 3.85
N ALA A 103 6.05 -27.43 4.07
CA ALA A 103 6.37 -28.85 4.04
C ALA A 103 6.59 -29.34 5.49
N PRO A 104 5.59 -30.01 6.11
CA PRO A 104 5.67 -30.42 7.51
C PRO A 104 6.91 -31.27 7.80
N GLY A 105 7.69 -30.87 8.81
CA GLY A 105 8.93 -31.55 9.20
C GLY A 105 10.15 -31.26 8.32
N GLU A 106 9.97 -30.54 7.20
CA GLU A 106 11.07 -30.16 6.29
C GLU A 106 11.38 -28.67 6.40
N GLY A 107 10.41 -27.80 6.09
CA GLY A 107 10.60 -26.36 6.12
C GLY A 107 9.43 -25.56 5.54
N THR A 108 9.55 -24.24 5.56
CA THR A 108 8.64 -23.31 4.88
C THR A 108 9.44 -22.50 3.86
N SER A 109 9.23 -22.78 2.58
CA SER A 109 9.83 -22.03 1.48
C SER A 109 9.05 -20.75 1.21
N VAL A 110 9.74 -19.77 0.60
CA VAL A 110 9.15 -18.49 0.20
C VAL A 110 9.36 -18.31 -1.29
N ASP A 111 8.26 -18.11 -2.00
CA ASP A 111 8.25 -17.76 -3.42
C ASP A 111 7.73 -16.32 -3.59
N TYR A 112 8.19 -15.67 -4.65
CA TYR A 112 7.96 -14.24 -4.85
C TYR A 112 6.95 -13.97 -5.95
N LEU A 113 6.08 -13.00 -5.71
CA LEU A 113 5.14 -12.49 -6.72
C LEU A 113 5.76 -11.32 -7.50
N SER A 114 5.06 -10.92 -8.56
CA SER A 114 5.36 -9.69 -9.31
C SER A 114 5.46 -8.49 -8.39
N VAL A 115 6.28 -7.52 -8.79
CA VAL A 115 6.38 -6.24 -8.08
C VAL A 115 5.01 -5.55 -8.02
N MET A 116 4.71 -4.90 -6.90
CA MET A 116 3.45 -4.16 -6.75
C MET A 116 3.69 -2.80 -6.13
N LEU A 117 2.94 -1.79 -6.57
CA LEU A 117 3.03 -0.41 -6.08
C LEU A 117 2.86 -0.33 -4.56
N GLU A 118 1.95 -1.13 -4.01
CA GLU A 118 1.62 -1.15 -2.58
C GLU A 118 2.81 -1.47 -1.67
N GLY A 119 3.68 -2.41 -2.06
CA GLY A 119 4.89 -2.73 -1.28
C GLY A 119 5.88 -1.57 -1.27
N GLN A 120 5.89 -0.76 -2.32
CA GLN A 120 6.77 0.40 -2.43
C GLN A 120 6.27 1.51 -1.50
N VAL A 121 4.97 1.76 -1.51
CA VAL A 121 4.31 2.66 -0.54
C VAL A 121 4.60 2.20 0.88
N ALA A 122 4.41 0.91 1.17
CA ALA A 122 4.58 0.36 2.52
C ALA A 122 6.02 0.53 3.04
N VAL A 123 7.04 0.20 2.25
CA VAL A 123 8.44 0.31 2.69
C VAL A 123 8.90 1.77 2.81
N LEU A 124 8.41 2.68 1.95
CA LEU A 124 8.66 4.11 2.07
C LEU A 124 8.07 4.68 3.38
N SER A 125 6.85 4.24 3.75
CA SER A 125 6.18 4.62 4.98
C SER A 125 6.69 3.91 6.24
N ALA A 126 7.56 2.90 6.12
CA ALA A 126 8.03 2.11 7.27
C ALA A 126 8.97 2.88 8.21
N GLY A 127 9.55 4.00 7.76
CA GLY A 127 10.53 4.76 8.55
C GLY A 127 11.92 4.10 8.65
N TYR A 128 12.14 3.00 7.92
CA TYR A 128 13.36 2.19 8.00
C TYR A 128 14.44 2.64 7.01
N LEU A 129 14.06 2.96 5.78
CA LEU A 129 15.01 3.31 4.72
C LEU A 129 15.62 4.70 4.92
N GLN A 130 16.93 4.77 4.67
CA GLN A 130 17.67 6.04 4.64
C GLN A 130 17.35 6.84 3.36
N ALA A 131 17.60 8.14 3.38
CA ALA A 131 17.21 9.06 2.30
C ALA A 131 17.73 8.63 0.90
N GLU A 132 18.98 8.16 0.82
CA GLU A 132 19.58 7.68 -0.43
C GLU A 132 18.94 6.38 -0.93
N GLU A 133 18.49 5.51 -0.02
CA GLU A 133 17.79 4.27 -0.38
C GLU A 133 16.37 4.54 -0.87
N VAL A 134 15.68 5.50 -0.23
CA VAL A 134 14.39 6.02 -0.69
C VAL A 134 14.54 6.57 -2.11
N LEU A 135 15.54 7.41 -2.36
CA LEU A 135 15.77 7.99 -3.69
C LEU A 135 16.03 6.89 -4.74
N LYS A 136 16.89 5.92 -4.41
CA LYS A 136 17.20 4.80 -5.30
C LYS A 136 15.95 3.95 -5.63
N LEU A 137 15.09 3.74 -4.64
CA LEU A 137 13.81 3.05 -4.82
C LEU A 137 12.91 3.83 -5.77
N LEU A 138 12.73 5.15 -5.57
CA LEU A 138 11.88 5.99 -6.42
C LEU A 138 12.40 6.09 -7.86
N ASP A 139 13.72 6.24 -8.03
CA ASP A 139 14.37 6.18 -9.34
C ASP A 139 14.11 4.87 -10.08
N SER A 140 14.07 3.77 -9.33
CA SER A 140 13.81 2.42 -9.87
C SER A 140 12.33 2.23 -10.17
N LEU A 141 11.45 2.74 -9.31
CA LEU A 141 10.00 2.72 -9.49
C LEU A 141 9.60 3.46 -10.77
N ARG A 142 10.17 4.65 -11.00
CA ARG A 142 9.97 5.46 -12.21
C ARG A 142 10.37 4.74 -13.50
N LYS A 143 11.35 3.83 -13.43
CA LYS A 143 11.86 3.04 -14.57
C LYS A 143 11.21 1.65 -14.68
N SER A 144 10.36 1.29 -13.72
CA SER A 144 9.76 -0.04 -13.64
C SER A 144 8.57 -0.22 -14.58
N GLU A 145 8.12 -1.46 -14.73
CA GLU A 145 6.88 -1.81 -15.44
C GLU A 145 5.61 -1.26 -14.76
N LEU A 146 5.73 -0.72 -13.55
CA LEU A 146 4.62 -0.05 -12.87
C LEU A 146 4.38 1.36 -13.40
N TYR A 147 5.37 2.00 -14.06
CA TYR A 147 5.19 3.33 -14.62
C TYR A 147 4.39 3.27 -15.94
N ARG A 148 3.24 3.93 -15.95
CA ARG A 148 2.33 4.04 -17.09
C ARG A 148 2.45 5.43 -17.72
N GLN A 149 3.09 5.47 -18.89
CA GLN A 149 3.56 6.68 -19.55
C GLN A 149 2.45 7.62 -20.05
N ASP A 150 1.36 7.10 -20.63
CA ASP A 150 0.26 7.91 -21.18
C ASP A 150 -0.44 8.76 -20.13
N GLN A 151 -0.39 8.33 -18.86
CA GLN A 151 -0.97 9.02 -17.71
C GLN A 151 0.08 9.59 -16.76
N ASN A 152 1.38 9.46 -17.06
CA ASN A 152 2.48 9.88 -16.18
C ASN A 152 2.28 9.42 -14.71
N SER A 153 1.89 8.16 -14.50
CA SER A 153 1.50 7.66 -13.17
C SER A 153 1.76 6.16 -13.04
N TYR A 154 1.30 5.52 -11.97
CA TYR A 154 1.66 4.14 -11.62
C TYR A 154 0.46 3.18 -11.59
N ILE A 155 0.63 1.99 -12.16
CA ILE A 155 -0.30 0.87 -12.03
C ILE A 155 0.04 0.01 -10.80
N LEU A 156 -0.91 -0.79 -10.33
CA LEU A 156 -0.74 -1.57 -9.10
C LEU A 156 0.29 -2.70 -9.22
N TYR A 157 0.35 -3.34 -10.39
CA TYR A 157 1.23 -4.45 -10.75
C TYR A 157 1.43 -4.46 -12.27
N PRO A 158 2.49 -5.10 -12.80
CA PRO A 158 2.79 -5.09 -14.22
C PRO A 158 1.58 -5.50 -15.07
N ASN A 159 1.35 -4.75 -16.15
CA ASN A 159 0.38 -5.14 -17.15
C ASN A 159 0.90 -6.38 -17.90
N LYS A 160 0.02 -7.31 -18.29
CA LYS A 160 0.42 -8.52 -19.01
C LYS A 160 -0.61 -8.93 -20.05
N ASP A 161 -0.13 -9.57 -21.10
CA ASP A 161 -1.01 -10.19 -22.08
C ASP A 161 -1.57 -11.50 -21.54
N LEU A 162 -2.89 -11.60 -21.51
CA LEU A 162 -3.56 -12.85 -21.18
C LEU A 162 -3.67 -13.70 -22.44
N PRO A 163 -3.49 -15.03 -22.34
CA PRO A 163 -3.63 -15.90 -23.49
C PRO A 163 -5.02 -15.72 -24.12
N GLY A 164 -5.07 -15.59 -25.45
CA GLY A 164 -6.32 -15.51 -26.19
C GLY A 164 -7.18 -16.76 -26.00
N PHE A 165 -8.49 -16.66 -26.25
CA PHE A 165 -9.43 -17.77 -26.01
C PHE A 165 -8.99 -19.11 -26.65
N MET A 166 -8.47 -19.05 -27.88
CA MET A 166 -8.07 -20.24 -28.64
C MET A 166 -6.80 -20.93 -28.13
N VAL A 167 -6.00 -20.28 -27.26
CA VAL A 167 -4.72 -20.82 -26.78
C VAL A 167 -4.76 -21.24 -25.30
N LYS A 168 -5.78 -20.83 -24.53
CA LYS A 168 -5.85 -21.08 -23.08
C LYS A 168 -5.93 -22.55 -22.67
N ASN A 169 -6.63 -23.36 -23.45
CA ASN A 169 -6.98 -24.73 -23.08
C ASN A 169 -6.42 -25.70 -24.12
N VAL A 170 -5.10 -25.76 -24.29
CA VAL A 170 -4.45 -26.65 -25.25
C VAL A 170 -3.52 -27.59 -24.51
N ILE A 171 -3.86 -28.88 -24.48
CA ILE A 171 -3.06 -29.92 -23.83
C ILE A 171 -1.97 -30.37 -24.82
N PRO A 172 -0.68 -30.34 -24.45
CA PRO A 172 0.38 -30.86 -25.29
C PRO A 172 0.16 -32.33 -25.64
N GLU A 173 0.33 -32.72 -26.90
CA GLU A 173 0.09 -34.10 -27.36
C GLU A 173 0.91 -35.13 -26.57
N ALA A 174 2.16 -34.80 -26.21
CA ALA A 174 3.00 -35.65 -25.38
C ALA A 174 2.33 -36.00 -24.04
N ARG A 175 1.73 -34.99 -23.38
CA ARG A 175 1.05 -35.16 -22.09
C ARG A 175 -0.23 -35.97 -22.19
N VAL A 176 -0.93 -35.88 -23.31
CA VAL A 176 -2.08 -36.76 -23.58
C VAL A 176 -1.62 -38.22 -23.69
N LYS A 177 -0.49 -38.47 -24.35
CA LYS A 177 0.06 -39.82 -24.54
C LYS A 177 0.60 -40.45 -23.26
N ASP A 178 0.95 -39.63 -22.26
CA ASP A 178 1.39 -40.11 -20.94
C ASP A 178 0.24 -40.70 -20.10
N SER A 179 -1.02 -40.40 -20.42
CA SER A 179 -2.20 -40.91 -19.70
C SER A 179 -3.00 -41.90 -20.55
N ARG A 180 -3.12 -43.14 -20.06
CA ARG A 180 -3.95 -44.17 -20.71
C ARG A 180 -5.43 -43.81 -20.63
N LEU A 181 -5.87 -43.17 -19.54
CA LEU A 181 -7.23 -42.70 -19.38
C LEU A 181 -7.59 -41.66 -20.46
N LEU A 182 -6.76 -40.64 -20.65
CA LEU A 182 -7.00 -39.61 -21.67
C LEU A 182 -7.03 -40.20 -23.07
N THR A 183 -6.10 -41.10 -23.41
CA THR A 183 -6.11 -41.78 -24.72
C THR A 183 -7.35 -42.65 -24.93
N GLN A 184 -7.80 -43.39 -23.90
CA GLN A 184 -8.97 -44.26 -24.02
C GLN A 184 -10.28 -43.47 -24.13
N LEU A 185 -10.39 -42.34 -23.44
CA LEU A 185 -11.54 -41.44 -23.57
C LEU A 185 -11.66 -40.89 -25.00
N LEU A 186 -10.53 -40.55 -25.62
CA LEU A 186 -10.48 -40.13 -27.03
C LEU A 186 -10.90 -41.26 -27.99
N GLU A 187 -10.41 -42.48 -27.79
CA GLU A 187 -10.74 -43.65 -28.63
C GLU A 187 -12.23 -44.02 -28.57
N THR A 188 -12.84 -43.85 -27.41
CA THR A 188 -14.27 -44.14 -27.18
C THR A 188 -15.19 -42.96 -27.48
N GLY A 189 -14.64 -41.81 -27.87
CA GLY A 189 -15.40 -40.59 -28.13
C GLY A 189 -16.04 -39.96 -26.88
N ASN A 190 -15.55 -40.32 -25.68
CA ASN A 190 -16.05 -39.79 -24.42
C ASN A 190 -15.43 -38.41 -24.12
N LYS A 191 -16.26 -37.37 -24.13
CA LYS A 191 -15.85 -35.97 -23.95
C LYS A 191 -15.90 -35.47 -22.50
N ALA A 192 -16.00 -36.39 -21.52
CA ALA A 192 -16.13 -36.01 -20.11
C ALA A 192 -14.93 -35.20 -19.62
N LEU A 193 -13.70 -35.60 -20.01
CA LEU A 193 -12.47 -34.91 -19.60
C LEU A 193 -11.77 -34.18 -20.74
N ILE A 194 -11.68 -34.82 -21.91
CA ILE A 194 -10.83 -34.41 -23.02
C ILE A 194 -11.58 -34.48 -24.35
N GLU A 195 -11.30 -33.55 -25.25
CA GLU A 195 -11.78 -33.54 -26.63
C GLU A 195 -10.62 -33.23 -27.59
N LYS A 196 -10.66 -33.81 -28.79
CA LYS A 196 -9.74 -33.48 -29.88
C LYS A 196 -10.46 -32.63 -30.93
N ASP A 197 -9.92 -31.46 -31.24
CA ASP A 197 -10.50 -30.56 -32.25
C ASP A 197 -10.26 -31.06 -33.69
N VAL A 198 -10.87 -30.37 -34.66
CA VAL A 198 -10.74 -30.68 -36.10
C VAL A 198 -9.34 -30.45 -36.66
N ASN A 199 -8.49 -29.69 -35.95
CA ASN A 199 -7.11 -29.41 -36.33
C ASN A 199 -6.12 -30.38 -35.67
N GLY A 200 -6.61 -31.25 -34.78
CA GLY A 200 -5.83 -32.26 -34.08
C GLY A 200 -5.29 -31.84 -32.71
N ASN A 201 -5.67 -30.68 -32.18
CA ASN A 201 -5.31 -30.25 -30.83
C ASN A 201 -6.21 -30.90 -29.78
N TYR A 202 -5.75 -30.92 -28.54
CA TYR A 202 -6.44 -31.53 -27.41
C TYR A 202 -6.84 -30.48 -26.39
N HIS A 203 -8.05 -30.61 -25.84
CA HIS A 203 -8.63 -29.63 -24.93
C HIS A 203 -9.29 -30.34 -23.75
N PHE A 204 -9.20 -29.77 -22.55
CA PHE A 204 -10.07 -30.18 -21.46
C PHE A 204 -11.51 -29.76 -21.75
N ASN A 205 -12.49 -30.42 -21.10
CA ASN A 205 -13.90 -30.05 -21.20
C ASN A 205 -14.12 -28.56 -20.86
N GLY A 206 -14.84 -27.85 -21.74
CA GLY A 206 -15.05 -26.40 -21.63
C GLY A 206 -15.90 -25.94 -20.43
N ASN A 207 -16.49 -26.86 -19.66
CA ASN A 207 -17.25 -26.54 -18.46
C ASN A 207 -16.39 -26.49 -17.18
N PHE A 208 -15.08 -26.74 -17.27
CA PHE A 208 -14.19 -26.72 -16.12
C PHE A 208 -13.72 -25.31 -15.81
N HIS A 209 -13.93 -24.87 -14.57
CA HIS A 209 -13.40 -23.60 -14.07
C HIS A 209 -12.08 -23.81 -13.30
N ASN A 210 -11.91 -24.95 -12.64
CA ASN A 210 -10.72 -25.29 -11.87
C ASN A 210 -10.64 -26.82 -11.59
N ALA A 211 -9.60 -27.23 -10.86
CA ALA A 211 -9.33 -28.64 -10.54
C ALA A 211 -10.46 -29.34 -9.75
N ASN A 212 -11.37 -28.61 -9.08
CA ASN A 212 -12.51 -29.23 -8.39
C ASN A 212 -13.56 -29.75 -9.39
N ASP A 213 -13.77 -29.03 -10.51
CA ASP A 213 -14.66 -29.50 -11.57
C ASP A 213 -14.10 -30.77 -12.23
N LEU A 214 -12.81 -30.76 -12.53
CA LEU A 214 -12.09 -31.93 -13.03
C LEU A 214 -12.18 -33.10 -12.04
N SER A 215 -11.91 -32.87 -10.76
CA SER A 215 -11.97 -33.89 -9.70
C SER A 215 -13.36 -34.50 -9.55
N ARG A 216 -14.41 -33.68 -9.71
CA ARG A 216 -15.80 -34.15 -9.69
C ARG A 216 -16.09 -35.09 -10.86
N VAL A 217 -15.67 -34.75 -12.08
CA VAL A 217 -15.88 -35.62 -13.24
C VAL A 217 -15.04 -36.90 -13.14
N LEU A 218 -13.80 -36.81 -12.66
CA LEU A 218 -12.99 -38.00 -12.37
C LEU A 218 -13.73 -38.94 -11.39
N LYS A 219 -14.33 -38.40 -10.33
CA LYS A 219 -15.13 -39.18 -9.37
C LYS A 219 -16.36 -39.84 -10.01
N GLU A 220 -17.03 -39.16 -10.94
CA GLU A 220 -18.15 -39.76 -11.69
C GLU A 220 -17.68 -40.95 -12.56
N LEU A 221 -16.50 -40.83 -13.17
CA LEU A 221 -15.88 -41.90 -13.96
C LEU A 221 -15.44 -43.11 -13.12
N GLU A 222 -15.27 -42.97 -11.81
CA GLU A 222 -15.02 -44.11 -10.90
C GLU A 222 -16.18 -45.11 -10.85
N SER A 223 -17.38 -44.72 -11.27
CA SER A 223 -18.55 -45.60 -11.35
C SER A 223 -18.74 -46.26 -12.72
N SER A 224 -17.72 -46.23 -13.58
CA SER A 224 -17.77 -46.72 -14.95
C SER A 224 -16.61 -47.69 -15.25
N ASP A 225 -16.50 -48.16 -16.50
CA ASP A 225 -15.41 -49.02 -16.97
C ASP A 225 -14.01 -48.37 -16.84
N TYR A 226 -13.95 -47.06 -16.55
CA TYR A 226 -12.69 -46.32 -16.35
C TYR A 226 -12.16 -46.35 -14.91
N ALA A 227 -12.87 -46.97 -13.96
CA ALA A 227 -12.56 -46.86 -12.52
C ALA A 227 -11.10 -47.20 -12.15
N THR A 228 -10.54 -48.26 -12.74
CA THR A 228 -9.15 -48.65 -12.47
C THR A 228 -8.15 -47.60 -12.96
N LEU A 229 -8.40 -46.99 -14.12
CA LEU A 229 -7.53 -45.96 -14.69
C LEU A 229 -7.66 -44.65 -13.93
N VAL A 230 -8.87 -44.24 -13.52
CA VAL A 230 -9.06 -43.05 -12.68
C VAL A 230 -8.25 -43.17 -11.40
N LYS A 231 -8.34 -44.32 -10.69
CA LYS A 231 -7.59 -44.54 -9.46
C LYS A 231 -6.07 -44.50 -9.66
N ALA A 232 -5.58 -44.94 -10.82
CA ALA A 232 -4.16 -44.98 -11.14
C ALA A 232 -3.61 -43.62 -11.62
N GLU A 233 -4.39 -42.84 -12.36
CA GLU A 233 -3.91 -41.67 -13.11
C GLU A 233 -4.50 -40.33 -12.63
N LYS A 234 -5.34 -40.32 -11.59
CA LYS A 234 -5.97 -39.09 -11.07
C LYS A 234 -4.97 -37.96 -10.82
N GLU A 235 -3.89 -38.23 -10.07
CA GLU A 235 -2.90 -37.19 -9.74
C GLU A 235 -2.16 -36.71 -11.01
N LEU A 236 -1.81 -37.62 -11.93
CA LEU A 236 -1.22 -37.25 -13.22
C LEU A 236 -2.14 -36.31 -14.02
N ILE A 237 -3.45 -36.56 -14.05
CA ILE A 237 -4.40 -35.72 -14.80
C ILE A 237 -4.58 -34.37 -14.12
N LEU A 238 -4.59 -34.32 -12.79
CA LEU A 238 -4.59 -33.08 -12.03
C LEU A 238 -3.32 -32.26 -12.32
N ASP A 239 -2.16 -32.91 -12.40
CA ASP A 239 -0.90 -32.27 -12.75
C ASP A 239 -0.91 -31.74 -14.19
N ILE A 240 -1.42 -32.50 -15.17
CA ILE A 240 -1.58 -32.02 -16.56
C ILE A 240 -2.52 -30.80 -16.60
N PHE A 241 -3.62 -30.82 -15.84
CA PHE A 241 -4.55 -29.70 -15.77
C PHE A 241 -3.90 -28.47 -15.14
N GLU A 242 -3.13 -28.65 -14.07
CA GLU A 242 -2.39 -27.57 -13.44
C GLU A 242 -1.31 -26.99 -14.36
N GLU A 243 -0.61 -27.81 -15.14
CA GLU A 243 0.38 -27.31 -16.11
C GLU A 243 -0.24 -26.49 -17.25
N VAL A 244 -1.46 -26.82 -17.66
CA VAL A 244 -2.16 -26.08 -18.72
C VAL A 244 -2.66 -24.73 -18.21
N PHE A 245 -3.13 -24.66 -16.95
CA PHE A 245 -3.82 -23.47 -16.43
C PHE A 245 -3.03 -22.65 -15.39
N ASP A 246 -1.99 -23.21 -14.78
CA ASP A 246 -1.13 -22.58 -13.77
C ASP A 246 -1.95 -21.87 -12.67
N HIS A 247 -2.93 -22.59 -12.09
CA HIS A 247 -3.81 -22.02 -11.08
C HIS A 247 -3.11 -21.74 -9.76
N LYS A 248 -1.97 -22.39 -9.47
CA LYS A 248 -1.12 -22.07 -8.31
C LYS A 248 -0.64 -20.62 -8.34
N SER A 249 -0.46 -20.04 -9.53
CA SER A 249 -0.07 -18.63 -9.70
C SER A 249 -1.26 -17.66 -9.64
N PHE A 250 -2.49 -18.13 -9.43
CA PHE A 250 -3.68 -17.29 -9.33
C PHE A 250 -3.76 -16.57 -7.98
N THR A 251 -3.54 -15.27 -7.99
CA THR A 251 -3.60 -14.40 -6.79
C THR A 251 -4.95 -13.69 -6.62
N GLY A 252 -5.93 -13.99 -7.48
CA GLY A 252 -7.24 -13.34 -7.50
C GLY A 252 -7.59 -12.72 -8.86
N ARG A 253 -8.71 -11.99 -8.91
CA ARG A 253 -9.24 -11.38 -10.16
C ARG A 253 -8.32 -10.33 -10.79
N SER A 254 -7.39 -9.78 -10.00
CA SER A 254 -6.43 -8.74 -10.37
C SER A 254 -5.76 -8.99 -11.71
N GLY A 255 -5.26 -10.21 -11.89
CA GLY A 255 -4.57 -10.62 -13.10
C GLY A 255 -5.46 -11.15 -14.23
N THR A 256 -6.79 -11.04 -14.15
CA THR A 256 -7.71 -11.70 -15.11
C THR A 256 -8.79 -10.78 -15.71
N PHE A 257 -8.74 -9.48 -15.44
CA PHE A 257 -9.64 -8.46 -15.99
C PHE A 257 -8.92 -7.12 -16.25
N PHE A 258 -9.60 -6.17 -16.92
CA PHE A 258 -8.96 -5.00 -17.56
C PHE A 258 -9.50 -3.63 -17.09
N GLY A 259 -10.08 -3.56 -15.90
CA GLY A 259 -10.57 -2.32 -15.29
C GLY A 259 -10.59 -2.44 -13.76
N TYR A 260 -11.03 -1.41 -13.05
CA TYR A 260 -10.90 -1.35 -11.58
C TYR A 260 -9.45 -1.54 -11.14
N GLU A 261 -9.15 -2.55 -10.32
CA GLU A 261 -7.79 -2.90 -9.93
C GLU A 261 -7.02 -3.60 -11.06
N GLY A 262 -7.68 -4.05 -12.13
CA GLY A 262 -7.13 -4.96 -13.13
C GLY A 262 -5.99 -4.47 -13.99
N LEU A 263 -5.60 -5.32 -14.94
CA LEU A 263 -4.44 -5.15 -15.80
C LEU A 263 -4.46 -3.80 -16.55
N GLY A 264 -3.36 -3.05 -16.42
CA GLY A 264 -3.15 -1.74 -17.03
C GLY A 264 -3.95 -0.59 -16.40
N SER A 265 -4.71 -0.84 -15.33
CA SER A 265 -5.50 0.19 -14.65
C SER A 265 -4.69 0.89 -13.56
N ILE A 266 -4.73 2.23 -13.55
CA ILE A 266 -4.23 3.03 -12.43
C ILE A 266 -5.31 3.08 -11.37
N TYR A 267 -4.97 2.78 -10.12
CA TYR A 267 -5.86 2.91 -8.98
C TYR A 267 -5.41 4.07 -8.10
N TRP A 268 -6.11 5.21 -8.20
CA TRP A 268 -5.61 6.51 -7.77
C TRP A 268 -5.36 6.63 -6.28
N HIS A 269 -6.11 5.88 -5.46
CA HIS A 269 -5.87 5.86 -4.01
C HIS A 269 -4.47 5.35 -3.68
N MET A 270 -3.95 4.34 -4.37
CA MET A 270 -2.58 3.85 -4.11
C MET A 270 -1.52 4.85 -4.57
N VAL A 271 -1.75 5.56 -5.67
CA VAL A 271 -0.85 6.63 -6.14
C VAL A 271 -0.83 7.80 -5.14
N SER A 272 -1.97 8.14 -4.57
CA SER A 272 -2.05 9.22 -3.56
C SER A 272 -1.39 8.84 -2.23
N LYS A 273 -1.39 7.54 -1.89
CA LYS A 273 -0.58 7.03 -0.79
C LYS A 273 0.92 7.11 -1.09
N LEU A 274 1.34 6.82 -2.32
CA LEU A 274 2.72 7.02 -2.75
C LEU A 274 3.12 8.50 -2.61
N LEU A 275 2.27 9.42 -3.08
CA LEU A 275 2.49 10.87 -2.95
C LEU A 275 2.76 11.27 -1.50
N LEU A 276 1.89 10.85 -0.57
CA LEU A 276 2.04 11.13 0.85
C LEU A 276 3.32 10.49 1.43
N ALA A 277 3.61 9.23 1.10
CA ALA A 277 4.81 8.56 1.59
C ALA A 277 6.11 9.24 1.11
N VAL A 278 6.14 9.73 -0.13
CA VAL A 278 7.29 10.48 -0.69
C VAL A 278 7.43 11.84 -0.01
N MET A 279 6.33 12.53 0.28
CA MET A 279 6.35 13.77 1.08
C MET A 279 6.95 13.52 2.48
N GLU A 280 6.49 12.48 3.18
CA GLU A 280 7.01 12.11 4.51
C GLU A 280 8.50 11.76 4.46
N CYS A 281 8.94 11.00 3.45
CA CYS A 281 10.35 10.68 3.25
C CYS A 281 11.18 11.94 2.97
N SER A 282 10.69 12.85 2.12
CA SER A 282 11.37 14.10 1.79
C SER A 282 11.53 14.98 3.03
N ARG A 283 10.49 15.09 3.85
CA ARG A 283 10.53 15.85 5.12
C ARG A 283 11.48 15.20 6.12
N ARG A 284 11.47 13.87 6.25
CA ARG A 284 12.39 13.15 7.13
C ARG A 284 13.84 13.40 6.70
N ALA A 285 14.14 13.26 5.41
CA ALA A 285 15.47 13.53 4.86
C ALA A 285 15.96 14.96 5.17
N MET A 286 15.09 15.97 5.08
CA MET A 286 15.43 17.34 5.50
C MET A 286 15.76 17.45 6.98
N VAL A 287 14.94 16.86 7.85
CA VAL A 287 15.12 16.93 9.31
C VAL A 287 16.39 16.19 9.75
N GLU A 288 16.72 15.08 9.10
CA GLU A 288 17.91 14.27 9.38
C GLU A 288 19.19 14.85 8.77
N GLY A 289 19.10 15.94 7.99
CA GLY A 289 20.25 16.62 7.41
C GLY A 289 20.87 15.87 6.22
N ALA A 290 20.06 15.15 5.44
CA ALA A 290 20.49 14.52 4.21
C ALA A 290 21.04 15.56 3.20
N PRO A 291 21.92 15.17 2.26
CA PRO A 291 22.48 16.11 1.28
C PRO A 291 21.38 16.84 0.49
N ASN A 292 21.53 18.15 0.27
CA ASN A 292 20.55 18.97 -0.47
C ASN A 292 20.19 18.40 -1.85
N ALA A 293 21.14 17.75 -2.54
CA ALA A 293 20.88 17.11 -3.83
C ALA A 293 19.90 15.93 -3.70
N VAL A 294 20.00 15.13 -2.63
CA VAL A 294 19.09 14.01 -2.36
C VAL A 294 17.71 14.54 -2.03
N VAL A 295 17.62 15.52 -1.11
CA VAL A 295 16.34 16.18 -0.75
C VAL A 295 15.65 16.74 -2.00
N LYS A 296 16.39 17.47 -2.85
CA LYS A 296 15.84 18.03 -4.08
C LYS A 296 15.30 16.96 -5.02
N ALA A 297 16.04 15.86 -5.21
CA ALA A 297 15.60 14.76 -6.07
C ALA A 297 14.35 14.05 -5.51
N LEU A 298 14.25 13.89 -4.18
CA LEU A 298 13.02 13.36 -3.55
C LEU A 298 11.82 14.29 -3.78
N MET A 299 12.03 15.61 -3.69
CA MET A 299 10.98 16.59 -4.02
C MET A 299 10.61 16.55 -5.51
N GLU A 300 11.56 16.38 -6.42
CA GLU A 300 11.28 16.20 -7.84
C GLU A 300 10.35 14.99 -8.08
N HIS A 301 10.62 13.85 -7.43
CA HIS A 301 9.71 12.69 -7.46
C HIS A 301 8.33 13.03 -6.91
N TYR A 302 8.25 13.79 -5.81
CA TYR A 302 6.98 14.25 -5.25
C TYR A 302 6.16 15.06 -6.29
N HIS A 303 6.77 16.08 -6.90
CA HIS A 303 6.11 16.92 -7.91
C HIS A 303 5.67 16.10 -9.12
N GLU A 304 6.51 15.19 -9.61
CA GLU A 304 6.16 14.31 -10.72
C GLU A 304 4.97 13.39 -10.42
N ILE A 305 4.89 12.84 -9.20
CA ILE A 305 3.75 12.03 -8.76
C ILE A 305 2.49 12.91 -8.65
N ASN A 306 2.62 14.12 -8.11
CA ASN A 306 1.51 15.07 -7.96
C ASN A 306 0.94 15.48 -9.32
N GLU A 307 1.80 15.81 -10.29
CA GLU A 307 1.39 16.04 -11.68
C GLU A 307 0.69 14.82 -12.30
N GLY A 308 1.15 13.62 -11.94
CA GLY A 308 0.55 12.34 -12.32
C GLY A 308 -0.90 12.17 -11.84
N ILE A 309 -1.25 12.68 -10.64
CA ILE A 309 -2.64 12.70 -10.12
C ILE A 309 -3.57 13.41 -11.11
N GLY A 310 -3.09 14.47 -11.74
CA GLY A 310 -3.65 14.95 -12.99
C GLY A 310 -4.60 16.14 -12.92
N VAL A 311 -4.61 16.92 -11.82
CA VAL A 311 -5.42 18.14 -11.69
C VAL A 311 -5.14 19.15 -12.84
N HIS A 312 -3.93 19.14 -13.39
CA HIS A 312 -3.52 20.00 -14.50
C HIS A 312 -3.54 19.32 -15.89
N LYS A 313 -4.01 18.07 -15.99
CA LYS A 313 -4.20 17.41 -17.29
C LYS A 313 -5.33 18.07 -18.06
N SER A 314 -5.29 17.96 -19.40
CA SER A 314 -6.46 18.33 -20.19
C SER A 314 -7.63 17.40 -19.86
N PRO A 315 -8.89 17.88 -19.96
CA PRO A 315 -10.06 17.03 -19.77
C PRO A 315 -10.10 15.81 -20.70
N GLU A 316 -9.47 15.89 -21.88
CA GLU A 316 -9.35 14.77 -22.81
C GLU A 316 -8.43 13.66 -22.27
N VAL A 317 -7.26 14.02 -21.74
CA VAL A 317 -6.32 13.05 -21.15
C VAL A 317 -6.85 12.48 -19.84
N TYR A 318 -7.48 13.34 -19.01
CA TYR A 318 -8.09 12.92 -17.75
C TYR A 318 -9.36 12.07 -17.99
N GLY A 319 -10.14 12.42 -19.01
CA GLY A 319 -11.42 11.82 -19.38
C GLY A 319 -12.62 12.29 -18.55
N ALA A 320 -12.46 13.37 -17.79
CA ALA A 320 -13.48 14.03 -16.97
C ALA A 320 -13.02 15.45 -16.57
N PHE A 321 -13.70 16.08 -15.61
CA PHE A 321 -13.20 17.29 -14.97
C PHE A 321 -12.00 16.93 -14.08
N PRO A 322 -10.79 17.48 -14.33
CA PRO A 322 -9.58 17.12 -13.58
C PRO A 322 -9.62 17.48 -12.09
N THR A 323 -10.53 18.35 -11.68
CA THR A 323 -10.75 18.75 -10.29
C THR A 323 -11.56 17.72 -9.49
N ASP A 324 -12.23 16.79 -10.16
CA ASP A 324 -13.08 15.79 -9.52
C ASP A 324 -12.29 14.49 -9.32
N PRO A 325 -12.26 13.91 -8.11
CA PRO A 325 -11.56 12.66 -7.86
C PRO A 325 -12.31 11.45 -8.42
N TYR A 326 -11.56 10.43 -8.86
CA TYR A 326 -12.08 9.18 -9.40
C TYR A 326 -11.29 7.98 -8.86
N SER A 327 -11.92 6.81 -8.72
CA SER A 327 -11.23 5.64 -8.15
C SER A 327 -10.12 5.11 -9.05
N HIS A 328 -10.34 5.05 -10.36
CA HIS A 328 -9.38 4.42 -11.28
C HIS A 328 -9.44 4.96 -12.71
N THR A 329 -8.37 4.69 -13.47
CA THR A 329 -8.28 4.97 -14.91
C THR A 329 -7.75 3.73 -15.62
N PRO A 330 -8.62 2.95 -16.30
CA PRO A 330 -8.20 1.72 -16.99
C PRO A 330 -7.33 2.03 -18.21
N ALA A 331 -6.74 1.00 -18.82
CA ALA A 331 -5.93 1.17 -20.04
C ALA A 331 -6.74 1.69 -21.25
N THR A 332 -8.06 1.52 -21.23
CA THR A 332 -8.93 1.71 -22.40
C THR A 332 -9.84 2.93 -22.32
N LYS A 333 -9.86 3.66 -21.20
CA LYS A 333 -10.76 4.80 -20.94
C LYS A 333 -10.08 5.81 -20.02
N GLY A 334 -10.65 7.01 -19.94
CA GLY A 334 -10.30 7.99 -18.90
C GLY A 334 -10.90 7.64 -17.54
N ALA A 335 -10.91 8.60 -16.62
CA ALA A 335 -11.30 8.44 -15.21
C ALA A 335 -12.68 7.79 -14.99
N GLN A 336 -12.77 6.84 -14.05
CA GLN A 336 -13.96 6.03 -13.76
C GLN A 336 -14.27 6.01 -12.24
N GLN A 337 -15.55 5.93 -11.89
CA GLN A 337 -16.09 5.98 -10.51
C GLN A 337 -15.83 7.32 -9.78
N PRO A 338 -16.67 8.34 -10.01
CA PRO A 338 -16.47 9.67 -9.43
C PRO A 338 -16.73 9.72 -7.92
N GLY A 339 -16.04 10.66 -7.27
CA GLY A 339 -16.41 11.21 -5.96
C GLY A 339 -15.74 10.50 -4.78
N MET A 340 -16.45 9.60 -4.11
CA MET A 340 -16.12 9.12 -2.76
C MET A 340 -15.04 8.03 -2.72
N THR A 341 -13.89 8.28 -3.35
CA THR A 341 -12.69 7.45 -3.25
C THR A 341 -11.86 7.82 -2.02
N GLY A 342 -11.16 6.83 -1.44
CA GLY A 342 -10.22 7.06 -0.34
C GLY A 342 -9.03 7.95 -0.71
N GLN A 343 -8.77 8.17 -2.01
CA GLN A 343 -7.74 9.10 -2.51
C GLN A 343 -7.81 10.46 -1.83
N VAL A 344 -9.02 11.04 -1.70
CA VAL A 344 -9.19 12.43 -1.26
C VAL A 344 -8.60 12.69 0.13
N LYS A 345 -8.57 11.67 1.01
CA LYS A 345 -8.00 11.84 2.35
C LYS A 345 -6.48 11.98 2.29
N GLU A 346 -5.82 11.25 1.39
CA GLU A 346 -4.36 11.28 1.26
C GLU A 346 -3.92 12.60 0.62
N ASP A 347 -4.69 13.09 -0.36
CA ASP A 347 -4.45 14.38 -1.03
C ASP A 347 -4.64 15.55 -0.06
N ILE A 348 -5.64 15.49 0.85
CA ILE A 348 -5.80 16.50 1.92
C ILE A 348 -4.59 16.53 2.85
N LEU A 349 -4.07 15.36 3.26
CA LEU A 349 -2.89 15.29 4.12
C LEU A 349 -1.64 15.81 3.40
N SER A 350 -1.45 15.42 2.13
CA SER A 350 -0.36 15.89 1.28
C SER A 350 -0.42 17.40 1.13
N ARG A 351 -1.61 17.97 0.89
CA ARG A 351 -1.81 19.41 0.79
C ARG A 351 -1.46 20.16 2.07
N PHE A 352 -1.80 19.65 3.25
CA PHE A 352 -1.37 20.27 4.51
C PHE A 352 0.15 20.21 4.69
N ALA A 353 0.78 19.13 4.24
CA ALA A 353 2.24 18.99 4.27
C ALA A 353 2.93 19.94 3.27
N GLU A 354 2.38 20.13 2.07
CA GLU A 354 2.83 21.13 1.08
C GLU A 354 2.77 22.54 1.65
N LEU A 355 1.67 22.86 2.35
CA LEU A 355 1.49 24.13 3.05
C LEU A 355 2.40 24.28 4.27
N GLY A 356 3.25 23.30 4.59
CA GLY A 356 4.17 23.37 5.72
C GLY A 356 3.52 23.27 7.10
N VAL A 357 2.23 22.91 7.17
CA VAL A 357 1.51 22.77 8.44
C VAL A 357 2.00 21.52 9.17
N SER A 358 2.37 21.66 10.44
CA SER A 358 2.79 20.52 11.27
C SER A 358 2.40 20.69 12.73
N VAL A 359 2.22 19.56 13.41
CA VAL A 359 1.94 19.52 14.85
C VAL A 359 2.94 18.59 15.52
N GLN A 360 3.74 19.14 16.44
CA GLN A 360 4.72 18.37 17.21
C GLN A 360 4.70 18.83 18.67
N ASN A 361 4.69 17.88 19.61
CA ASN A 361 4.68 18.18 21.06
C ASN A 361 3.57 19.16 21.47
N GLY A 362 2.39 19.05 20.86
CA GLY A 362 1.23 19.92 21.10
C GLY A 362 1.35 21.33 20.50
N LYS A 363 2.36 21.60 19.66
CA LYS A 363 2.61 22.91 19.06
C LYS A 363 2.31 22.89 17.56
N LEU A 364 1.50 23.83 17.10
CA LEU A 364 1.22 24.08 15.69
C LEU A 364 2.34 24.92 15.09
N SER A 365 2.92 24.46 13.99
CA SER A 365 3.91 25.19 13.21
C SER A 365 3.47 25.36 11.77
N PHE A 366 3.93 26.47 11.20
CA PHE A 366 3.75 26.85 9.81
C PHE A 366 5.12 26.96 9.14
N GLY A 367 5.18 26.94 7.82
CA GLY A 367 6.44 27.06 7.12
C GLY A 367 6.30 27.03 5.61
N THR A 368 7.37 27.39 4.92
CA THR A 368 7.49 27.12 3.49
C THR A 368 7.68 25.61 3.33
N GLY A 369 6.58 24.87 3.10
CA GLY A 369 6.66 23.46 2.72
C GLY A 369 7.15 23.31 1.28
N LEU A 370 6.34 22.73 0.41
CA LEU A 370 6.61 22.56 -1.03
C LEU A 370 5.73 23.49 -1.89
N ILE A 371 5.47 24.71 -1.41
CA ILE A 371 4.62 25.67 -2.11
C ILE A 371 5.34 26.15 -3.38
N GLU A 372 4.69 25.99 -4.53
CA GLU A 372 5.22 26.48 -5.81
C GLU A 372 4.98 27.99 -5.97
N LYS A 373 5.85 28.67 -6.73
CA LYS A 373 5.74 30.13 -6.93
C LYS A 373 4.46 30.52 -7.66
N GLU A 374 3.95 29.59 -8.46
CA GLU A 374 2.72 29.68 -9.23
C GLU A 374 1.48 29.71 -8.34
N GLU A 375 1.56 29.19 -7.12
CA GLU A 375 0.48 29.21 -6.13
C GLU A 375 0.36 30.56 -5.41
N ILE A 376 1.39 31.41 -5.53
CA ILE A 376 1.42 32.73 -4.89
C ILE A 376 0.66 33.73 -5.76
N LEU A 377 -0.28 34.45 -5.15
CA LEU A 377 -1.10 35.43 -5.85
C LEU A 377 -0.24 36.53 -6.49
N LYS A 378 -0.50 36.81 -7.77
CA LYS A 378 0.15 37.90 -8.53
C LYS A 378 -0.62 39.21 -8.45
N GLU A 379 -1.90 39.11 -8.11
CA GLU A 379 -2.86 40.21 -8.07
C GLU A 379 -3.69 40.11 -6.78
N GLU A 380 -4.37 41.20 -6.41
CA GLU A 380 -5.27 41.19 -5.26
C GLU A 380 -6.43 40.21 -5.50
N ALA A 381 -6.81 39.45 -4.48
CA ALA A 381 -7.92 38.50 -4.56
C ALA A 381 -8.77 38.52 -3.29
N GLU A 382 -10.05 38.19 -3.42
CA GLU A 382 -10.95 38.01 -2.28
C GLU A 382 -10.93 36.55 -1.81
N PHE A 383 -10.64 36.35 -0.53
CA PHE A 383 -10.72 35.05 0.13
C PHE A 383 -12.02 34.93 0.92
N ALA A 384 -13.01 34.29 0.30
CA ALA A 384 -14.28 33.96 0.93
C ALA A 384 -14.15 32.69 1.81
N TYR A 385 -14.62 32.76 3.06
CA TYR A 385 -14.58 31.64 4.00
C TYR A 385 -15.77 31.67 4.97
N VAL A 386 -15.98 30.57 5.69
CA VAL A 386 -17.02 30.44 6.72
C VAL A 386 -16.36 30.41 8.09
N ASP A 387 -16.70 31.38 8.96
CA ASP A 387 -16.16 31.44 10.32
C ASP A 387 -16.75 30.37 11.25
N LEU A 388 -16.19 30.22 12.45
CA LEU A 388 -16.65 29.24 13.46
C LEU A 388 -18.10 29.45 13.92
N LEU A 389 -18.73 30.59 13.62
CA LEU A 389 -20.14 30.86 13.90
C LEU A 389 -21.04 30.52 12.70
N GLY A 390 -20.49 29.95 11.63
CA GLY A 390 -21.21 29.63 10.40
C GLY A 390 -21.50 30.85 9.53
N LYS A 391 -20.82 31.98 9.75
CA LYS A 391 -21.05 33.20 8.95
C LYS A 391 -20.05 33.27 7.80
N GLU A 392 -20.56 33.62 6.62
CA GLU A 392 -19.73 33.97 5.48
C GLU A 392 -18.96 35.27 5.75
N ARG A 393 -17.67 35.23 5.43
CA ARG A 393 -16.71 36.31 5.60
C ARG A 393 -15.85 36.40 4.35
N ALA A 394 -15.25 37.56 4.15
CA ALA A 394 -14.29 37.80 3.08
C ALA A 394 -13.08 38.57 3.63
N LEU A 395 -11.89 38.24 3.12
CA LEU A 395 -10.63 38.94 3.37
C LEU A 395 -10.01 39.32 2.02
N SER A 396 -9.47 40.53 1.90
CA SER A 396 -8.61 40.87 0.76
C SER A 396 -7.22 40.28 0.97
N LEU A 397 -6.71 39.58 -0.04
CA LEU A 397 -5.36 39.04 -0.11
C LEU A 397 -4.53 39.90 -1.05
N SER A 398 -3.35 40.31 -0.59
CA SER A 398 -2.45 41.13 -1.40
C SER A 398 -1.64 40.27 -2.38
N PRO A 399 -1.11 40.85 -3.48
CA PRO A 399 -0.08 40.19 -4.28
C PRO A 399 1.09 39.72 -3.41
N GLY A 400 1.64 38.53 -3.69
CA GLY A 400 2.67 37.91 -2.86
C GLY A 400 2.13 37.15 -1.64
N SER A 401 0.84 36.80 -1.63
CA SER A 401 0.21 36.05 -0.54
C SER A 401 -0.57 34.81 -1.00
N LEU A 402 -0.94 33.97 -0.04
CA LEU A 402 -1.78 32.79 -0.18
C LEU A 402 -2.67 32.68 1.07
N GLY A 403 -3.95 32.31 0.90
CA GLY A 403 -4.88 32.11 2.01
C GLY A 403 -5.43 30.69 2.06
N PHE A 404 -5.50 30.11 3.26
CA PHE A 404 -6.18 28.84 3.52
C PHE A 404 -6.82 28.84 4.91
N THR A 405 -7.42 27.72 5.33
CA THR A 405 -7.89 27.57 6.71
C THR A 405 -7.32 26.33 7.37
N TYR A 406 -7.08 26.41 8.68
CA TYR A 406 -6.74 25.27 9.51
C TYR A 406 -7.57 25.32 10.80
N CYS A 407 -8.25 24.22 11.13
CA CYS A 407 -9.29 24.22 12.16
C CYS A 407 -10.34 25.35 11.98
N GLN A 408 -10.60 25.74 10.73
CA GLN A 408 -11.50 26.84 10.34
C GLN A 408 -11.04 28.25 10.78
N VAL A 409 -9.78 28.39 11.21
CA VAL A 409 -9.13 29.70 11.38
C VAL A 409 -8.44 30.05 10.06
N PRO A 410 -8.68 31.23 9.47
CA PRO A 410 -7.97 31.67 8.26
C PRO A 410 -6.48 31.90 8.57
N VAL A 411 -5.63 31.33 7.71
CA VAL A 411 -4.17 31.46 7.74
C VAL A 411 -3.74 32.11 6.44
N ILE A 412 -3.05 33.24 6.54
CA ILE A 412 -2.55 34.00 5.39
C ILE A 412 -1.04 33.93 5.40
N TYR A 413 -0.46 33.36 4.34
CA TYR A 413 0.98 33.36 4.10
C TYR A 413 1.34 34.60 3.30
N ASN A 414 2.31 35.37 3.78
CA ASN A 414 2.86 36.55 3.12
C ASN A 414 4.34 36.30 2.83
N PHE A 415 4.72 36.29 1.55
CA PHE A 415 6.09 35.97 1.13
C PHE A 415 6.92 37.27 1.00
N GLY A 416 7.83 37.49 1.95
CA GLY A 416 8.53 38.75 2.16
C GLY A 416 9.97 38.59 2.65
N SER A 417 10.48 39.61 3.34
CA SER A 417 11.86 39.64 3.87
C SER A 417 11.99 39.28 5.34
N GLU A 418 10.88 39.26 6.09
CA GLU A 418 10.86 39.02 7.53
C GLU A 418 10.11 37.72 7.83
N GLU A 419 10.66 36.89 8.70
CA GLU A 419 10.01 35.68 9.22
C GLU A 419 9.29 36.01 10.53
N GLY A 420 8.05 35.54 10.69
CA GLY A 420 7.33 35.64 11.95
C GLY A 420 5.83 35.44 11.77
N MET A 421 5.08 35.58 12.86
CA MET A 421 3.63 35.45 12.84
C MET A 421 2.93 36.58 13.58
N GLU A 422 1.71 36.90 13.15
CA GLU A 422 0.80 37.80 13.84
C GLU A 422 -0.56 37.10 14.03
N LEU A 423 -1.00 37.04 15.28
CA LEU A 423 -2.27 36.44 15.68
C LEU A 423 -3.28 37.55 15.90
N LEU A 424 -4.41 37.50 15.21
CA LEU A 424 -5.53 38.41 15.44
C LEU A 424 -6.57 37.73 16.32
N PHE A 425 -6.92 38.39 17.41
CA PHE A 425 -7.88 37.89 18.39
C PHE A 425 -9.26 38.52 18.19
N ARG A 426 -10.30 37.80 18.62
CA ARG A 426 -11.70 38.23 18.51
C ARG A 426 -11.98 39.55 19.23
N ASN A 427 -11.25 39.85 20.29
CA ASN A 427 -11.39 41.10 21.06
C ASN A 427 -10.78 42.32 20.34
N GLY A 428 -10.14 42.13 19.18
CA GLY A 428 -9.47 43.18 18.42
C GLY A 428 -7.98 43.31 18.71
N ASP A 429 -7.45 42.57 19.69
CA ASP A 429 -6.02 42.56 19.99
C ASP A 429 -5.23 41.78 18.92
N SER A 430 -3.97 42.16 18.74
CA SER A 430 -3.01 41.46 17.89
C SER A 430 -1.77 41.10 18.68
N GLU A 431 -1.23 39.89 18.48
CA GLU A 431 0.02 39.45 19.10
C GLU A 431 1.02 39.05 18.02
N LYS A 432 2.19 39.71 18.03
CA LYS A 432 3.33 39.30 17.19
C LYS A 432 4.14 38.23 17.89
N LYS A 433 4.50 37.19 17.14
CA LYS A 433 5.34 36.09 17.57
C LYS A 433 6.56 36.01 16.67
N GLU A 434 7.73 35.84 17.29
CA GLU A 434 8.96 35.49 16.57
C GLU A 434 8.92 34.00 16.19
N GLY A 435 9.40 33.69 14.98
CA GLY A 435 9.40 32.33 14.44
C GLY A 435 8.03 31.84 13.97
N LEU A 436 7.98 30.56 13.59
CA LEU A 436 6.84 29.95 12.89
C LEU A 436 6.12 28.85 13.69
N THR A 437 6.39 28.76 15.00
CA THR A 437 5.81 27.76 15.90
C THR A 437 5.07 28.43 17.04
N LEU A 438 3.79 28.05 17.21
CA LEU A 438 2.98 28.49 18.35
C LEU A 438 3.33 27.69 19.61
N ASP A 439 3.17 28.30 20.77
CA ASP A 439 3.20 27.56 22.03
C ASP A 439 2.00 26.59 22.15
N ALA A 440 2.07 25.64 23.08
CA ALA A 440 1.06 24.59 23.20
C ALA A 440 -0.32 25.13 23.65
N GLU A 441 -0.35 26.20 24.44
CA GLU A 441 -1.61 26.80 24.90
C GLU A 441 -2.34 27.47 23.73
N THR A 442 -1.62 28.29 22.98
CA THR A 442 -2.12 28.99 21.79
C THR A 442 -2.55 27.99 20.71
N SER A 443 -1.76 26.94 20.49
CA SER A 443 -2.11 25.86 19.56
C SER A 443 -3.41 25.16 19.97
N ASN A 444 -3.58 24.89 21.27
CA ASN A 444 -4.78 24.24 21.78
C ASN A 444 -6.05 25.10 21.60
N LYS A 445 -5.96 26.43 21.65
CA LYS A 445 -7.09 27.33 21.32
C LYS A 445 -7.59 27.11 19.89
N ILE A 446 -6.66 26.89 18.94
CA ILE A 446 -6.97 26.59 17.54
C ILE A 446 -7.56 25.18 17.41
N PHE A 447 -6.92 24.16 18.01
CA PHE A 447 -7.37 22.77 17.91
C PHE A 447 -8.76 22.56 18.49
N GLN A 448 -9.05 23.19 19.64
CA GLN A 448 -10.36 23.15 20.31
C GLN A 448 -11.38 24.09 19.68
N ARG A 449 -10.99 24.86 18.65
CA ARG A 449 -11.85 25.83 17.97
C ARG A 449 -12.52 26.79 18.96
N SER A 450 -11.75 27.30 19.94
CA SER A 450 -12.29 28.24 20.96
C SER A 450 -12.85 29.52 20.32
N GLY A 451 -12.28 29.89 19.17
CA GLY A 451 -12.64 31.08 18.42
C GLY A 451 -12.06 32.37 18.99
N ASP A 452 -11.11 32.26 19.92
CA ASP A 452 -10.34 33.39 20.44
C ASP A 452 -9.45 33.98 19.36
N ILE A 453 -8.82 33.12 18.54
CA ILE A 453 -7.99 33.51 17.40
C ILE A 453 -8.88 33.47 16.15
N ILE A 454 -8.95 34.60 15.44
CA ILE A 454 -9.83 34.77 14.27
C ILE A 454 -9.05 34.83 12.95
N ARG A 455 -7.73 35.00 12.99
CA ARG A 455 -6.82 34.97 11.83
C ARG A 455 -5.37 34.81 12.29
N ILE A 456 -4.58 34.15 11.45
CA ILE A 456 -3.13 34.01 11.61
C ILE A 456 -2.46 34.55 10.35
N ASP A 457 -1.64 35.58 10.48
CA ASP A 457 -0.75 36.04 9.42
C ASP A 457 0.64 35.44 9.64
N VAL A 458 1.15 34.74 8.64
CA VAL A 458 2.47 34.10 8.66
C VAL A 458 3.34 34.78 7.61
N ASN A 459 4.41 35.41 8.05
CA ASN A 459 5.40 36.02 7.17
C ASN A 459 6.51 35.00 6.94
N LEU A 460 6.72 34.66 5.67
CA LEU A 460 7.70 33.67 5.24
C LEU A 460 8.75 34.35 4.34
N PRO A 461 10.01 33.89 4.36
CA PRO A 461 11.01 34.35 3.41
C PRO A 461 10.61 34.01 1.97
N LYS A 462 11.06 34.83 1.01
CA LYS A 462 10.80 34.68 -0.43
C LYS A 462 11.40 33.44 -1.08
#